data_AF-A0A9E4YTT0-F1
#
_entry.id   AF-A0A9E4YTT0-F1
#
_cell.length_a   1.000
_cell.length_b   1.000
_cell.length_c   1.000
_cell.angle_alpha   90.00
_cell.angle_beta   90.00
_cell.angle_gamma   90.00
#
_symmetry.space_group_name_H-M   'P 1'
#
loop_
_entity.id
_entity.type
_entity.pdbx_description
1 polymer ?
#
loop_
_entity_poly.entity_id
_entity_poly.type
_entity_poly.pdbx_seq_one_letter_code
_entity_poly.pdbx_strand_id
1 'polypeptide(L)'
;MTRTRDFRLDRHTYPHCELRDLLAFKVWRQPVVFMRGLVLEMLGYLRESFDLILDHELWIRIAAKYPILHVAEFWAVERTHDVAKTIARSADFVEEAFGLIERLEQGEPFTSSIRANRNQIIAGLNVIAARRLID
;
A
#
# COMPACT_ATOMS: atom_id res chain seq x y z
N MET A 1 -25.64 20.07 22.12
CA MET A 1 -24.16 20.25 22.06
C MET A 1 -23.60 19.26 21.07
N THR A 2 -23.38 19.69 19.83
CA THR A 2 -22.76 18.86 18.80
C THR A 2 -21.26 18.85 19.09
N ARG A 3 -20.73 17.74 19.62
CA ARG A 3 -19.27 17.54 19.69
C ARG A 3 -18.75 17.51 18.26
N THR A 4 -18.15 18.61 17.80
CA THR A 4 -17.24 18.58 16.66
C THR A 4 -16.15 17.58 17.03
N ARG A 5 -16.13 16.40 16.41
CA ARG A 5 -15.00 15.48 16.56
C ARG A 5 -13.82 16.16 15.87
N ASP A 6 -12.77 16.48 16.62
CA ASP A 6 -11.53 16.98 16.05
C ASP A 6 -10.89 15.87 15.22
N PHE A 7 -11.07 15.94 13.91
CA PHE A 7 -10.35 15.09 12.96
C PHE A 7 -9.09 15.81 12.52
N ARG A 8 -7.94 15.13 12.57
CA ARG A 8 -6.74 15.66 11.92
C ARG A 8 -6.83 15.40 10.42
N LEU A 9 -6.84 16.48 9.64
CA LEU A 9 -6.83 16.43 8.18
C LEU A 9 -5.39 16.49 7.69
N ASP A 10 -4.89 15.36 7.20
CA ASP A 10 -3.50 15.24 6.76
C ASP A 10 -3.42 15.42 5.23
N ARG A 11 -2.53 16.33 4.80
CA ARG A 11 -2.22 16.54 3.38
C ARG A 11 -0.97 15.74 3.02
N HIS A 12 -1.04 15.01 1.91
CA HIS A 12 0.08 14.21 1.42
C HIS A 12 0.33 14.48 -0.06
N THR A 13 1.61 14.52 -0.44
CA THR A 13 2.06 14.51 -1.82
C THR A 13 2.70 13.17 -2.11
N TYR A 14 2.38 12.58 -3.26
CA TYR A 14 2.92 11.30 -3.67
C TYR A 14 3.73 11.45 -4.95
N PRO A 15 4.90 10.79 -5.07
CA PRO A 15 5.55 10.64 -6.35
C PRO A 15 4.78 9.63 -7.20
N HIS A 16 5.00 9.68 -8.51
CA HIS A 16 4.66 8.56 -9.38
C HIS A 16 5.36 7.29 -8.87
N CYS A 17 4.62 6.19 -8.73
CA CYS A 17 5.18 4.93 -8.26
C CYS A 17 4.98 3.85 -9.30
N GLU A 18 6.05 3.11 -9.54
CA GLU A 18 6.04 1.94 -10.41
C GLU A 18 5.93 0.66 -9.58
N LEU A 19 5.81 -0.50 -10.24
CA LEU A 19 5.76 -1.80 -9.57
C LEU A 19 6.89 -1.99 -8.55
N ARG A 20 8.13 -1.61 -8.89
CA ARG A 20 9.29 -1.71 -7.98
C ARG A 20 9.10 -0.89 -6.70
N ASP A 21 8.51 0.28 -6.79
CA ASP A 21 8.25 1.15 -5.64
C ASP A 21 7.20 0.55 -4.71
N LEU A 22 6.16 -0.05 -5.29
CA LEU A 22 5.12 -0.76 -4.55
C LEU A 22 5.67 -2.03 -3.89
N LEU A 23 6.50 -2.81 -4.59
CA LEU A 23 7.20 -3.97 -4.02
C LEU A 23 8.13 -3.55 -2.87
N ALA A 24 8.71 -2.35 -2.92
CA ALA A 24 9.49 -1.77 -1.82
C ALA A 24 8.63 -1.07 -0.75
N PHE A 25 7.32 -1.29 -0.73
CA PHE A 25 6.39 -0.74 0.27
C PHE A 25 6.43 0.80 0.38
N LYS A 26 6.59 1.50 -0.75
CA LYS A 26 6.21 2.92 -0.81
C LYS A 26 4.69 3.01 -0.76
N VAL A 27 4.14 3.15 0.45
CA VAL A 27 2.70 3.13 0.71
C VAL A 27 2.03 4.44 0.27
N TRP A 28 0.97 4.33 -0.53
CA TRP A 28 0.00 5.40 -0.73
C TRP A 28 -1.04 5.35 0.39
N ARG A 29 -1.17 6.45 1.15
CA ARG A 29 -2.21 6.53 2.20
C ARG A 29 -3.46 7.16 1.61
N GLN A 30 -4.50 6.32 1.49
CA GLN A 30 -5.86 6.72 1.10
C GLN A 30 -5.94 7.73 -0.05
N PRO A 31 -5.28 7.50 -1.20
CA PRO A 31 -5.39 8.40 -2.34
C PRO A 31 -6.81 8.33 -2.94
N VAL A 32 -7.19 9.37 -3.68
CA VAL A 32 -8.31 9.26 -4.62
C VAL A 32 -7.85 8.41 -5.79
N VAL A 33 -8.55 7.31 -6.07
CA VAL A 33 -8.22 6.40 -7.17
C VAL A 33 -9.42 6.20 -8.08
N PHE A 34 -9.15 6.24 -9.38
CA PHE A 34 -10.06 5.79 -10.41
C PHE A 34 -9.44 4.59 -11.12
N MET A 35 -10.23 3.54 -11.33
CA MET A 35 -9.77 2.35 -12.01
C MET A 35 -10.88 1.76 -12.87
N ARG A 36 -10.50 1.02 -13.91
CA ARG A 36 -11.46 0.33 -14.77
C ARG A 36 -12.05 -0.86 -14.01
N GLY A 37 -13.37 -0.97 -13.94
CA GLY A 37 -14.04 -2.09 -13.27
C GLY A 37 -13.60 -3.46 -13.78
N LEU A 38 -13.43 -3.58 -15.10
CA LEU A 38 -12.92 -4.81 -15.73
C LEU A 38 -11.55 -5.26 -15.18
N VAL A 39 -10.67 -4.33 -14.80
CA VAL A 39 -9.36 -4.68 -14.22
C VAL A 39 -9.53 -5.33 -12.85
N LEU A 40 -10.48 -4.84 -12.03
CA LEU A 40 -10.79 -5.45 -10.73
C LEU A 40 -11.34 -6.86 -10.89
N GLU A 41 -12.29 -7.04 -11.81
CA GLU A 41 -12.88 -8.33 -12.15
C GLU A 41 -11.81 -9.34 -12.60
N MET A 42 -10.96 -8.94 -13.55
CA MET A 42 -9.89 -9.80 -14.08
C MET A 42 -8.83 -10.18 -13.05
N LEU A 43 -8.62 -9.34 -12.02
CA LEU A 43 -7.63 -9.59 -10.98
C LEU A 43 -8.22 -10.26 -9.73
N GLY A 44 -9.54 -10.44 -9.67
CA GLY A 44 -10.23 -11.08 -8.54
C GLY A 44 -10.38 -10.17 -7.32
N TYR A 45 -10.59 -8.86 -7.52
CA TYR A 45 -10.89 -7.88 -6.47
C TYR A 45 -9.84 -7.84 -5.33
N LEU A 46 -10.24 -7.40 -4.14
CA LEU A 46 -9.43 -7.42 -2.92
C LEU A 46 -9.36 -8.85 -2.36
N ARG A 47 -8.21 -9.23 -1.82
CA ARG A 47 -8.01 -10.53 -1.21
C ARG A 47 -8.31 -10.47 0.29
N GLU A 48 -9.35 -11.18 0.71
CA GLU A 48 -9.76 -11.27 2.13
C GLU A 48 -8.75 -12.00 3.02
N SER A 49 -7.69 -12.57 2.46
CA SER A 49 -6.55 -13.10 3.22
C SER A 49 -5.66 -12.00 3.85
N PHE A 50 -6.00 -10.73 3.65
CA PHE A 50 -5.32 -9.56 4.19
C PHE A 50 -6.32 -8.69 4.95
N ASP A 51 -5.88 -8.11 6.06
CA ASP A 51 -6.69 -7.20 6.86
C ASP A 51 -6.25 -5.74 6.69
N LEU A 52 -4.96 -5.52 6.48
CA LEU A 52 -4.33 -4.20 6.68
C LEU A 52 -3.63 -3.66 5.42
N ILE A 53 -3.20 -4.55 4.50
CA ILE A 53 -2.53 -4.16 3.25
C ILE A 53 -3.33 -4.44 1.98
N LEU A 54 -4.64 -4.69 2.10
CA LEU A 54 -5.59 -4.99 1.03
C LEU A 54 -5.37 -4.16 -0.26
N ASP A 55 -5.38 -2.84 -0.10
CA ASP A 55 -5.24 -1.91 -1.23
C ASP A 55 -3.83 -1.99 -1.85
N HIS A 56 -2.80 -2.09 -1.00
CA HIS A 56 -1.40 -2.13 -1.46
C HIS A 56 -1.12 -3.41 -2.26
N GLU A 57 -1.67 -4.53 -1.81
CA GLU A 57 -1.59 -5.81 -2.52
C GLU A 57 -2.30 -5.74 -3.89
N LEU A 58 -3.47 -5.09 -3.95
CA LEU A 58 -4.17 -4.84 -5.21
C LEU A 58 -3.36 -3.94 -6.15
N TRP A 59 -2.73 -2.86 -5.64
CA TRP A 59 -1.88 -1.99 -6.46
C TRP A 59 -0.71 -2.75 -7.09
N ILE A 60 -0.06 -3.65 -6.33
CA ILE A 60 1.01 -4.50 -6.86
C ILE A 60 0.50 -5.39 -8.01
N ARG A 61 -0.66 -6.04 -7.84
CA ARG A 61 -1.27 -6.88 -8.89
C ARG A 61 -1.67 -6.08 -10.13
N ILE A 62 -2.18 -4.86 -9.97
CA ILE A 62 -2.49 -3.97 -11.08
C ILE A 62 -1.20 -3.54 -11.80
N ALA A 63 -0.20 -3.05 -11.06
CA ALA A 63 1.06 -2.57 -11.61
C ALA A 63 1.88 -3.64 -12.33
N ALA A 64 1.65 -4.93 -12.02
CA ALA A 64 2.25 -6.04 -12.72
C ALA A 64 1.75 -6.23 -14.16
N LYS A 65 0.54 -5.73 -14.47
CA LYS A 65 -0.10 -5.93 -15.79
C LYS A 65 -0.37 -4.62 -16.53
N TYR A 66 -0.53 -3.52 -15.81
CA TYR A 66 -0.95 -2.24 -16.35
C TYR A 66 -0.19 -1.09 -15.70
N PRO A 67 0.09 0.00 -16.44
CA PRO A 67 0.67 1.19 -15.85
C PRO A 67 -0.33 1.83 -14.88
N ILE A 68 0.18 2.32 -13.74
CA ILE A 68 -0.57 3.21 -12.86
C ILE A 68 -0.13 4.64 -13.15
N LEU A 69 -1.08 5.53 -13.43
CA LEU A 69 -0.80 6.94 -13.70
C LEU A 69 -1.10 7.79 -12.48
N HIS A 70 -0.30 8.84 -12.28
CA HIS A 70 -0.46 9.78 -11.17
C HIS A 70 -0.82 11.15 -11.72
N VAL A 71 -1.95 11.70 -11.25
CA VAL A 71 -2.31 13.10 -11.49
C VAL A 71 -1.80 13.91 -10.32
N ALA A 72 -0.84 14.80 -10.56
CA ALA A 72 -0.19 15.62 -9.53
C ALA A 72 -1.07 16.80 -9.07
N GLU A 73 -2.31 16.50 -8.67
CA GLU A 73 -3.30 17.45 -8.20
C GLU A 73 -3.88 17.04 -6.85
N PHE A 74 -4.41 18.03 -6.13
CA PHE A 74 -4.97 17.82 -4.80
C PHE A 74 -6.46 17.56 -4.88
N TRP A 75 -6.88 16.31 -4.65
CA TRP A 75 -8.28 15.90 -4.76
C TRP A 75 -8.94 15.52 -3.42
N ALA A 76 -8.17 15.12 -2.41
CA ALA A 76 -8.71 14.77 -1.09
C ALA A 76 -7.68 14.93 0.05
N VAL A 77 -8.18 14.75 1.27
CA VAL A 77 -7.40 14.69 2.53
C VAL A 77 -7.69 13.39 3.26
N GLU A 78 -6.68 12.86 3.94
CA GLU A 78 -6.84 11.73 4.86
C GLU A 78 -7.40 12.22 6.20
N ARG A 79 -8.26 11.41 6.82
CA ARG A 79 -8.79 11.66 8.17
C ARG A 79 -8.14 10.70 9.15
N THR A 80 -7.17 11.21 9.91
CA THR A 80 -6.50 10.45 10.95
C THR A 80 -7.31 10.52 12.25
N HIS A 81 -7.45 9.38 12.91
CA HIS A 81 -8.12 9.25 14.20
C HIS A 81 -7.36 8.26 15.09
N ASP A 82 -7.31 8.52 16.38
CA ASP A 82 -6.46 7.78 17.34
C ASP A 82 -6.81 6.29 17.47
N VAL A 83 -8.02 5.90 17.04
CA VAL A 83 -8.49 4.51 16.98
C VAL A 83 -8.30 3.86 15.62
N ALA A 84 -7.48 4.43 14.73
CA ALA A 84 -7.21 3.86 13.42
C ALA A 84 -6.53 2.50 13.57
N LYS A 85 -7.06 1.50 12.85
CA LYS A 85 -6.57 0.11 12.89
C LYS A 85 -5.08 -0.02 12.59
N THR A 86 -4.53 0.89 11.78
CA THR A 86 -3.11 0.94 11.41
C THR A 86 -2.18 1.32 12.55
N ILE A 87 -2.67 2.04 13.57
CA ILE A 87 -1.91 2.35 14.79
C ILE A 87 -2.05 1.18 15.77
N ALA A 88 -3.27 0.66 15.95
CA ALA A 88 -3.53 -0.41 16.91
C ALA A 88 -2.97 -1.79 16.51
N ARG A 89 -2.74 -2.03 15.20
CA ARG A 89 -2.27 -3.31 14.64
C ARG A 89 -1.02 -3.12 13.79
N SER A 90 -0.08 -2.31 14.29
CA SER A 90 1.12 -1.96 13.53
C SER A 90 2.03 -3.17 13.26
N ALA A 91 2.17 -4.07 14.24
CA ALA A 91 2.91 -5.33 14.10
C ALA A 91 2.29 -6.25 13.04
N ASP A 92 0.98 -6.50 13.09
CA ASP A 92 0.26 -7.31 12.10
C ASP A 92 0.44 -6.75 10.68
N PHE A 93 0.43 -5.42 10.51
CA PHE A 93 0.68 -4.81 9.20
C PHE A 93 2.07 -5.18 8.67
N VAL A 94 3.09 -5.13 9.55
CA VAL A 94 4.46 -5.46 9.18
C VAL A 94 4.55 -6.94 8.79
N GLU A 95 3.94 -7.84 9.56
CA GLU A 95 3.87 -9.26 9.21
C GLU A 95 3.21 -9.50 7.85
N GLU A 96 2.06 -8.86 7.58
CA GLU A 96 1.39 -8.94 6.28
C GLU A 96 2.30 -8.42 5.15
N ALA A 97 3.04 -7.33 5.39
CA ALA A 97 3.91 -6.72 4.40
C ALA A 97 5.06 -7.65 3.99
N PHE A 98 5.76 -8.22 4.98
CA PHE A 98 6.84 -9.17 4.72
C PHE A 98 6.30 -10.46 4.08
N GLY A 99 5.21 -11.02 4.62
CA GLY A 99 4.58 -12.23 4.10
C GLY A 99 4.03 -12.06 2.68
N LEU A 100 3.60 -10.85 2.29
CA LEU A 100 3.23 -10.56 0.91
C LEU A 100 4.44 -10.72 -0.02
N ILE A 101 5.56 -10.04 0.27
CA ILE A 101 6.75 -10.10 -0.60
C ILE A 101 7.32 -11.52 -0.69
N GLU A 102 7.37 -12.24 0.43
CA GLU A 102 7.82 -13.63 0.43
C GLU A 102 6.97 -14.50 -0.49
N ARG A 103 5.64 -14.41 -0.41
CA ARG A 103 4.75 -15.18 -1.30
C ARG A 103 4.87 -14.76 -2.76
N LEU A 104 5.03 -13.46 -3.04
CA LEU A 104 5.21 -12.98 -4.41
C LEU A 104 6.54 -13.44 -5.01
N GLU A 105 7.60 -13.57 -4.22
CA GLU A 105 8.90 -14.04 -4.70
C GLU A 105 8.86 -15.50 -5.19
N GLN A 106 7.88 -16.29 -4.75
CA GLN A 106 7.71 -17.69 -5.15
C GLN A 106 6.94 -17.86 -6.48
N GLY A 107 6.45 -16.78 -7.09
CA GLY A 107 5.55 -16.86 -8.25
C GLY A 107 5.77 -15.78 -9.30
N GLU A 108 5.69 -16.20 -10.57
CA GLU A 108 5.57 -15.24 -11.68
C GLU A 108 4.25 -14.46 -11.57
N PRO A 109 4.21 -13.20 -12.04
CA PRO A 109 5.26 -12.48 -12.76
C PRO A 109 6.29 -11.75 -11.87
N PHE A 110 6.27 -11.96 -10.55
CA PHE A 110 6.98 -11.08 -9.61
C PHE A 110 8.41 -11.53 -9.31
N THR A 111 8.68 -12.84 -9.40
CA THR A 111 9.98 -13.46 -9.07
C THR A 111 11.17 -12.69 -9.65
N SER A 112 11.14 -12.42 -10.96
CA SER A 112 12.25 -11.76 -11.66
C SER A 112 12.45 -10.32 -11.19
N SER A 113 11.37 -9.55 -11.06
CA SER A 113 11.42 -8.16 -10.59
C SER A 113 11.86 -8.06 -9.13
N ILE A 114 11.41 -8.98 -8.26
CA ILE A 114 11.82 -9.00 -6.85
C ILE A 114 13.30 -9.32 -6.73
N ARG A 115 13.80 -10.34 -7.43
CA ARG A 115 15.22 -10.71 -7.41
C ARG A 115 16.10 -9.56 -7.90
N ALA A 116 15.71 -8.90 -8.99
CA ALA A 116 16.46 -7.77 -9.54
C ALA A 116 16.52 -6.55 -8.60
N ASN A 117 15.54 -6.37 -7.71
CA ASN A 117 15.42 -5.20 -6.83
C ASN A 117 15.48 -5.55 -5.34
N ARG A 118 16.00 -6.74 -4.99
CA ARG A 118 15.91 -7.33 -3.64
C ARG A 118 16.38 -6.39 -2.54
N ASN A 119 17.54 -5.75 -2.72
CA ASN A 119 18.10 -4.84 -1.71
C ASN A 119 17.19 -3.64 -1.44
N GLN A 120 16.60 -3.07 -2.50
CA GLN A 120 15.69 -1.93 -2.36
C GLN A 120 14.39 -2.35 -1.68
N ILE A 121 13.86 -3.53 -2.03
CA ILE A 121 12.64 -4.08 -1.44
C ILE A 121 12.82 -4.34 0.06
N ILE A 122 13.90 -5.03 0.43
CA ILE A 122 14.23 -5.32 1.83
C ILE A 122 14.45 -4.01 2.61
N ALA A 123 15.17 -3.04 2.04
CA ALA A 123 15.37 -1.75 2.68
C ALA A 123 14.02 -1.03 2.92
N GLY A 124 13.13 -1.01 1.94
CA GLY A 124 11.80 -0.41 2.05
C GLY A 124 10.94 -1.08 3.13
N LEU A 125 10.91 -2.41 3.16
CA LEU A 125 10.22 -3.19 4.18
C LEU A 125 10.73 -2.88 5.60
N ASN A 126 12.05 -2.79 5.78
CA ASN A 126 12.62 -2.47 7.09
C ASN A 126 12.34 -1.02 7.51
N VAL A 127 12.32 -0.06 6.57
CA VAL A 127 11.96 1.33 6.88
C VAL A 127 10.50 1.44 7.32
N ILE A 128 9.56 0.77 6.65
CA ILE A 128 8.16 0.80 7.06
C ILE A 128 7.94 0.08 8.39
N ALA A 129 8.67 -1.02 8.64
CA ALA A 129 8.64 -1.72 9.92
C ALA A 129 9.15 -0.85 11.06
N ALA A 130 10.31 -0.21 10.90
CA ALA A 130 10.87 0.67 11.91
C ALA A 130 9.91 1.83 12.26
N ARG A 131 9.32 2.48 11.26
CA ARG A 131 8.34 3.55 11.49
C ARG A 131 7.13 3.03 12.29
N ARG A 132 6.58 1.89 11.90
CA ARG A 132 5.34 1.36 12.49
C ARG A 132 5.52 0.72 13.87
N LEU A 133 6.71 0.24 14.19
CA LEU A 133 6.99 -0.44 15.46
C LEU A 133 7.57 0.50 16.53
N ILE A 134 8.04 1.68 16.14
CA ILE A 134 8.63 2.67 17.06
C ILE A 134 7.67 3.84 17.31
N ASP A 135 6.91 4.28 16.30
CA ASP A 135 5.90 5.35 16.41
C ASP A 135 4.60 4.84 17.07
#